data_AF-A0AA87LTE0-F1
#
_entry.id   AF-A0AA87LTE0-F1
#
_cell.length_a   1.000
_cell.length_b   1.000
_cell.length_c   1.000
_cell.angle_alpha   90.00
_cell.angle_beta   90.00
_cell.angle_gamma   90.00
#
_symmetry.space_group_name_H-M   'P 1'
#
loop_
_entity.id
_entity.type
_entity.pdbx_description
1 polymer ?
#
loop_
_entity_poly.entity_id
_entity_poly.type
_entity_poly.pdbx_seq_one_letter_code
_entity_poly.pdbx_strand_id
1 'polypeptide(L)'
;MARKYIRFNYFTTNLVPLGLPEEMGERYFAAAWDMTEILDYISIPRNTLDGVINVGEYIAELDRDTFIYDRQNNLYSFQISKLRETNIPSIKSIGNPKVDLTLSPDEYIGEFVTIVYDPTYYTLSIQSNLYSLNADQVMYFLNELRWRYLAEVGEQEQLPLKVALNPIIDPGRIDMAQTADIYRKITIKGSDISAEALAQNGTLNEVSELIGRAQGINFELTLSIGQAPKEESLDNDTIQEIIEGFRNIHILEPELFTLGRSSGNLAEIH
;
A
#
# COMPACT_ATOMS: atom_id res chain seq x y z
N MET A 1 7.77 -22.76 -21.03
CA MET A 1 7.56 -21.30 -20.93
C MET A 1 7.34 -20.96 -19.47
N ALA A 2 8.02 -19.94 -18.92
CA ALA A 2 7.74 -19.47 -17.57
C ALA A 2 6.37 -18.76 -17.56
N ARG A 3 5.45 -19.24 -16.70
CA ARG A 3 4.12 -18.63 -16.54
C ARG A 3 4.29 -17.36 -15.71
N LYS A 4 4.19 -16.18 -16.34
CA LYS A 4 4.23 -14.90 -15.62
C LYS A 4 2.88 -14.70 -14.95
N TYR A 5 2.84 -14.78 -13.62
CA TYR A 5 1.63 -14.50 -12.85
C TYR A 5 1.51 -12.98 -12.68
N ILE A 6 0.46 -12.40 -13.25
CA ILE A 6 0.06 -11.01 -12.95
C ILE A 6 -0.65 -11.07 -11.59
N ARG A 7 -0.21 -10.24 -10.64
CA ARG A 7 -0.83 -10.14 -9.32
C ARG A 7 -1.67 -8.88 -9.27
N PHE A 8 -2.90 -9.04 -8.78
CA PHE A 8 -3.79 -7.97 -8.39
C PHE A 8 -3.92 -8.02 -6.87
N ASN A 9 -3.79 -6.87 -6.23
CA ASN A 9 -4.10 -6.69 -4.82
C ASN A 9 -5.43 -5.95 -4.73
N TYR A 10 -6.34 -6.41 -3.88
CA TYR A 10 -7.68 -5.86 -3.74
C TYR A 10 -7.81 -5.15 -2.39
N PHE A 11 -8.50 -4.02 -2.37
CA PHE A 11 -8.66 -3.19 -1.20
C PHE A 11 -10.07 -2.62 -1.12
N THR A 12 -10.61 -2.48 0.09
CA THR A 12 -11.71 -1.53 0.32
C THR A 12 -11.15 -0.13 0.46
N THR A 13 -11.84 0.86 -0.12
CA THR A 13 -11.49 2.27 -0.03
C THR A 13 -12.31 2.92 1.08
N ASN A 14 -11.64 3.54 2.05
CA ASN A 14 -12.29 4.16 3.20
C ASN A 14 -11.75 5.57 3.45
N LEU A 15 -12.56 6.40 4.10
CA LEU A 15 -12.15 7.65 4.72
C LEU A 15 -12.10 7.45 6.22
N VAL A 16 -10.99 7.88 6.82
CA VAL A 16 -10.77 7.86 8.27
C VAL A 16 -10.35 9.25 8.76
N PRO A 17 -10.76 9.67 9.97
CA PRO A 17 -10.30 10.93 10.55
C PRO A 17 -8.77 11.00 10.71
N LEU A 18 -8.18 12.16 10.42
CA LEU A 18 -6.77 12.43 10.73
C LEU A 18 -6.49 12.58 12.23
N GLY A 19 -7.54 12.84 13.01
CA GLY A 19 -7.53 12.84 14.46
C GLY A 19 -8.96 12.79 14.98
N LEU A 20 -9.17 12.16 16.13
CA LEU A 20 -10.44 12.17 16.82
C LEU A 20 -10.44 13.32 17.84
N PRO A 21 -11.53 14.08 17.98
CA PRO A 21 -11.71 14.97 19.12
C PRO A 21 -11.56 14.18 20.43
N GLU A 22 -10.86 14.73 21.44
CA GLU A 22 -10.62 14.05 22.73
C GLU A 22 -11.90 13.51 23.39
N GLU A 23 -13.04 14.15 23.11
CA GLU A 23 -14.36 13.82 23.65
C GLU A 23 -15.02 12.57 23.03
N MET A 24 -14.50 12.06 21.90
CA MET A 24 -15.10 10.94 21.15
C MET A 24 -14.56 9.55 21.53
N GLY A 25 -13.50 9.47 22.33
CA GLY A 25 -12.84 8.21 22.71
C GLY A 25 -12.20 7.43 21.55
N GLU A 26 -11.66 6.25 21.86
CA GLU A 26 -11.09 5.27 20.90
C GLU A 26 -12.20 4.54 20.13
N ARG A 27 -12.95 5.25 19.30
CA ARG A 27 -13.90 4.62 18.38
C ARG A 27 -13.34 4.71 16.98
N TYR A 28 -13.20 3.56 16.33
CA TYR A 28 -12.83 3.53 14.93
C TYR A 28 -13.98 4.04 14.05
N PHE A 29 -13.69 5.08 13.27
CA PHE A 29 -14.61 5.60 12.26
C PHE A 29 -13.95 5.44 10.90
N ALA A 30 -14.35 4.39 10.17
CA ALA A 30 -14.12 4.27 8.75
C ALA A 30 -15.47 4.32 8.03
N ALA A 31 -15.59 5.22 7.07
CA ALA A 31 -16.69 5.24 6.12
C ALA A 31 -16.17 4.82 4.75
N ALA A 32 -16.93 4.03 4.01
CA ALA A 32 -16.59 3.70 2.64
C ALA A 32 -16.45 4.98 1.81
N TRP A 33 -15.40 5.04 0.99
CA TRP A 33 -15.16 6.19 0.12
C TRP A 33 -15.73 5.93 -1.27
N ASP A 34 -16.71 6.73 -1.65
CA ASP A 34 -17.15 6.83 -3.04
C ASP A 34 -16.19 7.73 -3.82
N MET A 35 -15.44 7.14 -4.76
CA MET A 35 -14.51 7.89 -5.61
C MET A 35 -15.18 8.40 -6.90
N THR A 36 -16.45 8.08 -7.15
CA THR A 36 -17.12 8.42 -8.42
C THR A 36 -17.06 9.91 -8.73
N GLU A 37 -17.32 10.79 -7.76
CA GLU A 37 -17.34 12.24 -8.00
C GLU A 37 -16.00 12.78 -8.50
N ILE A 38 -14.89 12.39 -7.85
CA ILE A 38 -13.54 12.80 -8.27
C ILE A 38 -13.15 12.15 -9.59
N LEU A 39 -13.49 10.87 -9.78
CA LEU A 39 -13.17 10.13 -11.00
C LEU A 39 -13.92 10.70 -12.21
N ASP A 40 -15.21 11.00 -12.06
CA ASP A 40 -16.02 11.67 -13.07
C ASP A 40 -15.48 13.08 -13.36
N TYR A 41 -15.10 13.84 -12.32
CA TYR A 41 -14.50 15.16 -12.49
C TYR A 41 -13.22 15.10 -13.31
N ILE A 42 -12.32 14.16 -13.01
CA ILE A 42 -11.03 14.03 -13.71
C ILE A 42 -11.21 13.52 -15.13
N SER A 43 -12.23 12.68 -15.38
CA SER A 43 -12.50 12.11 -16.70
C SER A 43 -12.84 13.17 -17.77
N ILE A 44 -13.23 14.37 -17.34
CA ILE A 44 -13.59 15.48 -18.22
C ILE A 44 -12.31 16.26 -18.60
N PRO A 45 -11.87 16.25 -19.87
CA PRO A 45 -10.57 16.83 -20.27
C PRO A 45 -10.41 18.32 -19.97
N ARG A 46 -11.51 19.06 -19.83
CA ARG A 46 -11.50 20.50 -19.54
C ARG A 46 -11.27 20.83 -18.07
N ASN A 47 -11.46 19.87 -17.18
CA ASN A 47 -11.34 20.10 -15.76
C ASN A 47 -9.86 20.14 -15.37
N THR A 48 -9.44 21.25 -14.76
CA THR A 48 -8.08 21.44 -14.29
C THR A 48 -7.95 20.87 -12.90
N LEU A 49 -7.26 19.74 -12.77
CA LEU A 49 -6.85 19.17 -11.49
C LEU A 49 -5.40 18.73 -11.66
N ASP A 50 -4.50 19.36 -10.94
CA ASP A 50 -3.10 18.97 -11.00
C ASP A 50 -2.93 17.53 -10.48
N GLY A 51 -2.60 16.63 -11.40
CA GLY A 51 -2.39 15.20 -11.12
C GLY A 51 -0.94 14.87 -10.73
N VAL A 52 -0.05 15.86 -10.61
CA VAL A 52 1.36 15.67 -10.27
C VAL A 52 1.57 15.84 -8.76
N ILE A 53 1.92 14.74 -8.08
CA ILE A 53 2.01 14.65 -6.62
C ILE A 53 3.38 14.11 -6.22
N ASN A 54 4.04 14.75 -5.27
CA ASN A 54 5.26 14.23 -4.66
C ASN A 54 4.92 13.12 -3.67
N VAL A 55 5.41 11.91 -3.90
CA VAL A 55 5.20 10.73 -3.06
C VAL A 55 6.55 10.29 -2.48
N GLY A 56 6.92 10.87 -1.35
CA GLY A 56 8.26 10.73 -0.77
C GLY A 56 9.31 11.38 -1.67
N GLU A 57 10.29 10.59 -2.13
CA GLU A 57 11.36 11.04 -3.03
C GLU A 57 10.99 10.99 -4.52
N TYR A 58 9.80 10.51 -4.86
CA TYR A 58 9.37 10.34 -6.24
C TYR A 58 8.28 11.31 -6.61
N ILE A 59 8.21 11.67 -7.88
CA ILE A 59 7.05 12.35 -8.46
C ILE A 59 6.13 11.25 -9.00
N ALA A 60 4.84 11.35 -8.68
CA ALA A 60 3.80 10.53 -9.25
C ALA A 60 2.86 11.40 -10.06
N GLU A 61 2.34 10.87 -11.16
CA GLU A 61 1.46 11.60 -12.07
C GLU A 61 0.25 10.72 -12.44
N LEU A 62 -0.94 11.32 -12.36
CA LEU A 62 -2.15 10.71 -12.90
C LEU A 62 -2.14 10.78 -14.43
N ASP A 63 -2.10 9.64 -15.09
CA ASP A 63 -2.17 9.58 -16.55
C ASP A 63 -3.64 9.66 -16.98
N ARG A 64 -4.10 10.88 -17.27
CA ARG A 64 -5.48 11.16 -17.66
C ARG A 64 -5.89 10.48 -18.96
N ASP A 65 -4.95 10.24 -19.87
CA ASP A 65 -5.25 9.62 -21.17
C ASP A 65 -5.54 8.12 -21.04
N THR A 66 -5.22 7.53 -19.89
CA THR A 66 -5.50 6.12 -19.58
C THR A 66 -6.86 5.89 -18.94
N PHE A 67 -7.64 6.96 -18.70
CA PHE A 67 -8.90 6.87 -18.00
C PHE A 67 -9.97 6.17 -18.85
N ILE A 68 -10.56 5.12 -18.28
CA ILE A 68 -11.60 4.32 -18.92
C ILE A 68 -12.74 4.14 -17.93
N TYR A 69 -13.96 4.46 -18.35
CA TYR A 69 -15.18 4.08 -17.62
C TYR A 69 -15.94 3.00 -18.41
N ASP A 70 -15.95 1.78 -17.88
CA ASP A 70 -16.73 0.67 -18.38
C ASP A 70 -18.14 0.72 -17.82
N ARG A 71 -19.06 1.31 -18.61
CA ARG A 71 -20.48 1.41 -18.28
C ARG A 71 -21.18 0.06 -18.09
N GLN A 72 -20.72 -0.99 -18.76
CA GLN A 72 -21.40 -2.29 -18.70
C GLN A 72 -21.17 -2.94 -17.33
N ASN A 73 -19.95 -2.83 -16.82
CA ASN A 73 -19.57 -3.41 -15.52
C ASN A 73 -19.57 -2.40 -14.38
N ASN A 74 -19.84 -1.12 -14.67
CA ASN A 74 -19.72 -0.01 -13.73
C ASN A 74 -18.33 0.07 -13.08
N LEU A 75 -17.27 0.02 -13.90
CA LEU A 75 -15.89 0.03 -13.44
C LEU A 75 -15.13 1.23 -13.99
N TYR A 76 -14.31 1.84 -13.15
CA TYR A 76 -13.34 2.85 -13.54
C TYR A 76 -11.95 2.22 -13.63
N SER A 77 -11.16 2.59 -14.63
CA SER A 77 -9.77 2.18 -14.77
C SER A 77 -8.90 3.38 -15.11
N PHE A 78 -7.75 3.51 -14.47
CA PHE A 78 -6.79 4.58 -14.72
C PHE A 78 -5.40 4.17 -14.28
N GLN A 79 -4.38 4.93 -14.69
CA GLN A 79 -2.99 4.68 -14.34
C GLN A 79 -2.38 5.84 -13.57
N ILE A 80 -1.50 5.48 -12.63
CA ILE A 80 -0.62 6.44 -11.96
C ILE A 80 0.81 6.06 -12.31
N SER A 81 1.53 7.00 -12.90
CA SER A 81 2.92 6.87 -13.30
C SER A 81 3.82 7.35 -12.17
N LYS A 82 4.76 6.51 -11.75
CA LYS A 82 5.92 6.91 -10.96
C LYS A 82 6.99 7.40 -11.91
N LEU A 83 7.38 8.67 -11.78
CA LEU A 83 8.40 9.31 -12.58
C LEU A 83 9.75 9.15 -11.87
N ARG A 84 10.68 8.42 -12.51
CA ARG A 84 12.05 8.26 -11.99
C ARG A 84 13.08 8.78 -12.97
N GLU A 85 14.10 9.42 -12.41
CA GLU A 85 15.29 9.92 -13.11
C GLU A 85 16.56 9.11 -12.77
N THR A 86 16.45 8.11 -11.88
CA THR A 86 17.55 7.25 -11.45
C THR A 86 17.40 5.82 -11.97
N ASN A 87 18.51 5.07 -12.00
CA ASN A 87 18.57 3.68 -12.51
C ASN A 87 18.03 3.52 -13.94
N ILE A 88 18.28 4.51 -14.80
CA ILE A 88 17.77 4.53 -16.17
C ILE A 88 18.41 3.36 -16.96
N PRO A 89 17.59 2.48 -17.59
CA PRO A 89 18.13 1.36 -18.35
C PRO A 89 18.86 1.84 -19.61
N SER A 90 19.94 1.17 -19.99
CA SER A 90 20.61 1.40 -21.27
C SER A 90 19.92 0.63 -22.40
N ILE A 91 19.88 1.20 -23.61
CA ILE A 91 19.44 0.53 -24.83
C ILE A 91 20.58 -0.37 -25.34
N LYS A 92 20.27 -1.62 -25.70
CA LYS A 92 21.25 -2.56 -26.25
C LYS A 92 20.67 -3.30 -27.44
N SER A 93 21.32 -3.16 -28.59
CA SER A 93 21.03 -3.96 -29.78
C SER A 93 22.02 -5.13 -29.91
N ILE A 94 21.58 -6.24 -30.49
CA ILE A 94 22.44 -7.38 -30.77
C ILE A 94 23.60 -6.91 -31.67
N GLY A 95 24.83 -7.25 -31.29
CA GLY A 95 26.03 -6.89 -32.04
C GLY A 95 26.52 -5.44 -31.92
N ASN A 96 25.79 -4.56 -31.21
CA ASN A 96 26.18 -3.15 -31.03
C ASN A 96 26.51 -2.85 -29.56
N PRO A 97 27.36 -1.85 -29.24
CA PRO A 97 27.56 -1.39 -27.87
C PRO A 97 26.25 -0.98 -27.17
N LYS A 98 26.25 -1.01 -25.83
CA LYS A 98 25.13 -0.43 -25.08
C LYS A 98 25.16 1.09 -25.26
N VAL A 99 23.99 1.71 -25.32
CA VAL A 99 23.81 3.16 -25.42
C VAL A 99 23.01 3.60 -24.21
N ASP A 100 23.55 4.54 -23.44
CA ASP A 100 22.85 5.08 -22.29
C ASP A 100 21.71 5.97 -22.77
N LEU A 101 20.55 5.86 -22.12
CA LEU A 101 19.41 6.71 -22.42
C LEU A 101 19.63 8.07 -21.73
N THR A 102 19.67 9.14 -22.50
CA THR A 102 19.76 10.51 -21.98
C THR A 102 18.35 11.08 -21.89
N LEU A 103 17.98 11.59 -20.71
CA LEU A 103 16.71 12.26 -20.48
C LEU A 103 16.92 13.77 -20.53
N SER A 104 15.96 14.49 -21.11
CA SER A 104 15.83 15.94 -20.98
C SER A 104 15.42 16.32 -19.54
N PRO A 105 15.57 17.60 -19.12
CA PRO A 105 15.24 18.03 -17.75
C PRO A 105 13.79 17.78 -17.30
N ASP A 106 12.88 17.59 -18.24
CA ASP A 106 11.44 17.34 -18.06
C ASP A 106 11.04 15.91 -18.47
N GLU A 107 12.00 15.06 -18.81
CA GLU A 107 11.75 13.67 -19.19
C GLU A 107 12.07 12.72 -18.04
N TYR A 108 11.19 11.74 -17.86
CA TYR A 108 11.29 10.72 -16.83
C TYR A 108 11.05 9.34 -17.42
N ILE A 109 11.55 8.31 -16.75
CA ILE A 109 11.05 6.95 -16.97
C ILE A 109 9.77 6.78 -16.18
N GLY A 110 8.63 6.69 -16.88
CA GLY A 110 7.32 6.44 -16.29
C GLY A 110 7.09 4.96 -16.03
N GLU A 111 6.99 4.57 -14.76
CA GLU A 111 6.59 3.22 -14.33
C GLU A 111 5.19 3.28 -13.76
N PHE A 112 4.21 2.59 -14.35
CA PHE A 112 2.81 2.76 -13.97
C PHE A 112 2.28 1.63 -13.07
N VAL A 113 1.34 2.01 -12.20
CA VAL A 113 0.34 1.09 -11.63
C VAL A 113 -0.95 1.24 -12.41
N THR A 114 -1.69 0.15 -12.58
CA THR A 114 -3.08 0.22 -13.06
C THR A 114 -4.02 0.04 -11.88
N ILE A 115 -5.02 0.92 -11.78
CA ILE A 115 -6.06 0.87 -10.76
C ILE A 115 -7.39 0.60 -11.45
N VAL A 116 -8.16 -0.34 -10.91
CA VAL A 116 -9.56 -0.54 -11.29
C VAL A 116 -10.43 -0.34 -10.05
N TYR A 117 -11.40 0.56 -10.11
CA TYR A 117 -12.32 0.88 -9.02
C TYR A 117 -13.75 0.43 -9.33
N ASP A 118 -14.39 -0.20 -8.35
CA ASP A 118 -15.79 -0.62 -8.36
C ASP A 118 -16.59 0.21 -7.33
N PRO A 119 -17.42 1.15 -7.80
CA PRO A 119 -18.30 1.96 -6.95
C PRO A 119 -19.34 1.15 -6.17
N THR A 120 -19.71 -0.04 -6.66
CA THR A 120 -20.77 -0.86 -6.05
C THR A 120 -20.35 -1.36 -4.67
N TYR A 121 -19.08 -1.71 -4.52
CA TYR A 121 -18.52 -2.25 -3.28
C TYR A 121 -17.50 -1.31 -2.63
N TYR A 122 -17.23 -0.13 -3.21
CA TYR A 122 -16.18 0.79 -2.78
C TYR A 122 -14.82 0.10 -2.69
N THR A 123 -14.52 -0.71 -3.69
CA THR A 123 -13.28 -1.50 -3.75
C THR A 123 -12.42 -1.08 -4.92
N LEU A 124 -11.11 -1.15 -4.74
CA LEU A 124 -10.17 -1.02 -5.85
C LEU A 124 -9.25 -2.22 -5.94
N SER A 125 -8.80 -2.50 -7.15
CA SER A 125 -7.69 -3.42 -7.42
C SER A 125 -6.49 -2.63 -7.91
N ILE A 126 -5.30 -2.98 -7.41
CA ILE A 126 -4.02 -2.42 -7.82
C ILE A 126 -3.23 -3.51 -8.52
N GLN A 127 -2.83 -3.23 -9.76
CA GLN A 127 -1.86 -3.99 -10.51
C GLN A 127 -0.55 -3.20 -10.60
N SER A 128 0.40 -3.55 -9.73
CA SER A 128 1.74 -2.95 -9.73
C SER A 128 2.68 -3.72 -10.65
N ASN A 129 3.53 -2.97 -11.37
CA ASN A 129 4.69 -3.49 -12.09
C ASN A 129 5.97 -3.34 -11.24
N LEU A 130 7.06 -3.97 -11.67
CA LEU A 130 8.37 -3.74 -11.06
C LEU A 130 8.70 -2.24 -11.14
N TYR A 131 9.18 -1.64 -10.06
CA TYR A 131 9.49 -0.21 -9.91
C TYR A 131 8.32 0.77 -9.87
N SER A 132 7.08 0.33 -10.08
CA SER A 132 5.89 1.18 -9.92
C SER A 132 5.60 1.54 -8.45
N LEU A 133 4.57 2.34 -8.20
CA LEU A 133 4.12 2.68 -6.84
C LEU A 133 3.64 1.42 -6.08
N ASN A 134 3.95 1.37 -4.79
CA ASN A 134 3.35 0.39 -3.88
C ASN A 134 1.96 0.86 -3.39
N ALA A 135 1.24 0.01 -2.65
CA ALA A 135 -0.11 0.32 -2.18
C ALA A 135 -0.16 1.57 -1.27
N ASP A 136 0.81 1.76 -0.38
CA ASP A 136 0.87 2.93 0.52
C ASP A 136 1.10 4.23 -0.26
N GLN A 137 1.96 4.16 -1.28
CA GLN A 137 2.23 5.27 -2.20
C GLN A 137 1.00 5.62 -3.04
N VAL A 138 0.23 4.61 -3.49
CA VAL A 138 -1.06 4.82 -4.14
C VAL A 138 -2.06 5.45 -3.19
N MET A 139 -2.17 4.95 -1.96
CA MET A 139 -3.06 5.53 -0.94
C MET A 139 -2.73 7.00 -0.69
N TYR A 140 -1.45 7.33 -0.52
CA TYR A 140 -0.99 8.70 -0.35
C TYR A 140 -1.34 9.56 -1.57
N PHE A 141 -1.09 9.06 -2.78
CA PHE A 141 -1.46 9.75 -4.01
C PHE A 141 -2.97 10.06 -4.08
N LEU A 142 -3.82 9.06 -3.82
CA LEU A 142 -5.28 9.22 -3.84
C LEU A 142 -5.75 10.22 -2.78
N ASN A 143 -5.09 10.25 -1.63
CA ASN A 143 -5.36 11.20 -0.56
C ASN A 143 -5.08 12.66 -1.00
N GLU A 144 -3.90 12.91 -1.56
CA GLU A 144 -3.54 14.25 -2.06
C GLU A 144 -4.44 14.67 -3.23
N LEU A 145 -4.72 13.75 -4.15
CA LEU A 145 -5.62 14.00 -5.28
C LEU A 145 -7.02 14.40 -4.79
N ARG A 146 -7.53 13.71 -3.77
CA ARG A 146 -8.81 14.02 -3.12
C ARG A 146 -8.83 15.41 -2.51
N TRP A 147 -7.81 15.78 -1.74
CA TRP A 147 -7.75 17.12 -1.14
C TRP A 147 -7.67 18.23 -2.19
N ARG A 148 -6.92 18.02 -3.28
CA ARG A 148 -6.89 18.94 -4.42
C ARG A 148 -8.26 19.07 -5.07
N TYR A 149 -8.99 17.97 -5.23
CA TYR A 149 -10.34 17.98 -5.78
C TYR A 149 -11.30 18.77 -4.90
N LEU A 150 -11.33 18.51 -3.59
CA LEU A 150 -12.19 19.23 -2.65
C LEU A 150 -11.90 20.75 -2.67
N ALA A 151 -10.63 21.13 -2.72
CA ALA A 151 -10.23 22.53 -2.87
C ALA A 151 -10.74 23.15 -4.18
N GLU A 152 -10.67 22.42 -5.29
CA GLU A 152 -11.11 22.86 -6.61
C GLU A 152 -12.64 23.06 -6.67
N VAL A 153 -13.42 22.17 -6.04
CA VAL A 153 -14.89 22.29 -6.00
C VAL A 153 -15.41 23.18 -4.86
N GLY A 154 -14.51 23.72 -4.02
CA GLY A 154 -14.86 24.60 -2.92
C GLY A 154 -15.52 23.90 -1.74
N GLU A 155 -15.33 22.59 -1.61
CA GLU A 155 -15.83 21.80 -0.48
C GLU A 155 -14.88 21.85 0.70
N GLN A 156 -15.45 21.95 1.90
CA GLN A 156 -14.70 21.94 3.15
C GLN A 156 -15.21 20.84 4.06
N GLU A 157 -14.29 20.00 4.51
CA GLU A 157 -14.61 18.98 5.51
C GLU A 157 -14.60 19.61 6.90
N GLN A 158 -15.65 19.36 7.68
CA GLN A 158 -15.70 19.80 9.08
C GLN A 158 -14.63 19.09 9.93
N LEU A 159 -14.28 17.86 9.55
CA LEU A 159 -13.24 17.05 10.14
C LEU A 159 -12.32 16.58 9.01
N PRO A 160 -10.99 16.79 9.10
CA PRO A 160 -10.09 16.40 8.03
C PRO A 160 -10.01 14.87 7.94
N LEU A 161 -10.35 14.34 6.76
CA LEU A 161 -10.34 12.90 6.48
C LEU A 161 -9.14 12.54 5.60
N LYS A 162 -8.60 11.33 5.83
CA LYS A 162 -7.59 10.72 4.97
C LYS A 162 -8.09 9.43 4.34
N VAL A 163 -7.55 9.10 3.17
CA VAL A 163 -7.81 7.84 2.47
C VAL A 163 -7.10 6.68 3.20
N ALA A 164 -7.81 5.56 3.36
CA ALA A 164 -7.30 4.30 3.85
C ALA A 164 -7.63 3.16 2.87
N LEU A 165 -6.62 2.37 2.50
CA LEU A 165 -6.78 1.18 1.67
C LEU A 165 -6.63 -0.07 2.54
N ASN A 166 -7.75 -0.71 2.87
CA ASN A 166 -7.71 -1.93 3.69
C ASN A 166 -7.70 -3.16 2.78
N PRO A 167 -6.69 -4.05 2.89
CA PRO A 167 -6.59 -5.23 2.03
C PRO A 167 -7.83 -6.13 2.15
N ILE A 168 -8.32 -6.64 1.02
CA ILE A 168 -9.33 -7.69 0.97
C ILE A 168 -8.59 -9.03 0.93
N ILE A 169 -8.66 -9.76 2.04
CA ILE A 169 -8.05 -11.09 2.13
C ILE A 169 -9.04 -12.14 1.63
N ASP A 170 -8.59 -12.99 0.72
CA ASP A 170 -9.33 -14.16 0.25
C ASP A 170 -9.37 -15.23 1.36
N PRO A 171 -10.55 -15.52 1.95
CA PRO A 171 -10.67 -16.51 3.02
C PRO A 171 -10.19 -17.90 2.59
N GLY A 172 -10.41 -18.27 1.32
CA GLY A 172 -9.96 -19.56 0.80
C GLY A 172 -8.44 -19.71 0.77
N ARG A 173 -7.70 -18.60 0.65
CA ARG A 173 -6.23 -18.62 0.77
C ARG A 173 -5.75 -18.74 2.20
N ILE A 174 -6.49 -18.19 3.16
CA ILE A 174 -6.22 -18.43 4.58
C ILE A 174 -6.45 -19.91 4.87
N ASP A 175 -7.59 -20.47 4.45
CA ASP A 175 -7.91 -21.88 4.67
C ASP A 175 -6.87 -22.80 4.04
N MET A 176 -6.47 -22.54 2.78
CA MET A 176 -5.39 -23.29 2.12
C MET A 176 -4.05 -23.18 2.85
N ALA A 177 -3.74 -22.00 3.41
CA ALA A 177 -2.54 -21.83 4.21
C ALA A 177 -2.64 -22.58 5.55
N GLN A 178 -3.83 -22.72 6.13
CA GLN A 178 -4.04 -23.46 7.38
C GLN A 178 -4.02 -24.98 7.18
N THR A 179 -4.51 -25.48 6.04
CA THR A 179 -4.56 -26.92 5.74
C THR A 179 -3.34 -27.42 4.99
N ALA A 180 -2.25 -26.66 4.94
CA ALA A 180 -1.07 -27.07 4.20
C ALA A 180 -0.31 -28.17 4.97
N ASP A 181 -0.05 -29.31 4.32
CA ASP A 181 0.70 -30.41 4.93
C ASP A 181 2.18 -30.07 5.14
N ILE A 182 2.72 -29.14 4.35
CA ILE A 182 4.15 -28.81 4.32
C ILE A 182 4.35 -27.29 4.25
N TYR A 183 4.96 -26.74 5.29
CA TYR A 183 5.40 -25.35 5.39
C TYR A 183 6.90 -25.26 5.16
N ARG A 184 7.35 -24.84 3.97
CA ARG A 184 8.79 -24.72 3.67
C ARG A 184 9.39 -23.38 4.03
N LYS A 185 8.60 -22.31 3.93
CA LYS A 185 9.02 -20.94 4.16
C LYS A 185 7.82 -20.11 4.60
N ILE A 186 8.00 -19.36 5.68
CA ILE A 186 7.10 -18.29 6.10
C ILE A 186 7.90 -16.99 6.14
N THR A 187 7.33 -15.93 5.57
CA THR A 187 7.88 -14.57 5.65
C THR A 187 6.80 -13.67 6.21
N ILE A 188 7.14 -13.01 7.30
CA ILE A 188 6.30 -12.12 8.06
C ILE A 188 6.91 -10.75 7.97
N LYS A 189 6.11 -9.72 7.67
CA LYS A 189 6.54 -8.33 7.62
C LYS A 189 5.59 -7.51 8.48
N GLY A 190 6.14 -6.63 9.31
CA GLY A 190 5.36 -5.84 10.25
C GLY A 190 6.12 -4.65 10.80
N SER A 191 5.46 -3.88 11.67
CA SER A 191 6.01 -2.75 12.43
C SER A 191 5.91 -3.02 13.94
N ASP A 192 6.48 -2.16 14.79
CA ASP A 192 6.44 -2.27 16.26
C ASP A 192 5.09 -2.71 16.85
N ILE A 193 3.98 -2.21 16.31
CA ILE A 193 2.62 -2.49 16.81
C ILE A 193 2.25 -3.96 16.53
N SER A 194 2.56 -4.44 15.33
CA SER A 194 2.33 -5.85 14.97
C SER A 194 3.20 -6.82 15.78
N ALA A 195 4.34 -6.36 16.31
CA ALA A 195 5.16 -7.17 17.19
C ALA A 195 4.49 -7.39 18.56
N GLU A 196 3.92 -6.34 19.16
CA GLU A 196 3.24 -6.43 20.46
C GLU A 196 2.07 -7.43 20.45
N ALA A 197 1.34 -7.53 19.34
CA ALA A 197 0.30 -8.54 19.16
C ALA A 197 0.85 -9.99 19.06
N LEU A 198 2.07 -10.16 18.56
CA LEU A 198 2.74 -11.48 18.55
C LEU A 198 3.19 -11.90 19.95
N ALA A 199 3.54 -10.94 20.83
CA ALA A 199 3.82 -11.23 22.24
C ALA A 199 2.59 -11.71 23.02
N GLN A 200 1.38 -11.38 22.59
CA GLN A 200 0.16 -11.83 23.29
C GLN A 200 -0.17 -13.29 23.01
N ASN A 201 0.38 -13.89 21.95
CA ASN A 201 0.08 -15.25 21.52
C ASN A 201 1.19 -16.28 21.84
N GLY A 202 2.30 -15.90 22.49
CA GLY A 202 3.21 -16.83 23.14
C GLY A 202 4.45 -17.28 22.34
N THR A 203 4.32 -17.64 21.05
CA THR A 203 5.44 -18.21 20.27
C THR A 203 6.59 -17.25 19.99
N LEU A 204 6.30 -15.95 19.96
CA LEU A 204 7.23 -14.92 19.49
C LEU A 204 7.48 -13.82 20.53
N ASN A 205 7.24 -14.09 21.82
CA ASN A 205 7.40 -13.11 22.89
C ASN A 205 8.81 -12.48 22.89
N GLU A 206 9.85 -13.29 22.73
CA GLU A 206 11.24 -12.80 22.68
C GLU A 206 11.50 -11.92 21.45
N VAL A 207 10.92 -12.26 20.30
CA VAL A 207 11.04 -11.50 19.05
C VAL A 207 10.27 -10.18 19.17
N SER A 208 9.08 -10.21 19.77
CA SER A 208 8.28 -9.03 20.07
C SER A 208 8.99 -8.08 21.04
N GLU A 209 9.57 -8.60 22.13
CA GLU A 209 10.32 -7.78 23.08
C GLU A 209 11.57 -7.15 22.45
N LEU A 210 12.22 -7.84 21.50
CA LEU A 210 13.33 -7.28 20.74
C LEU A 210 12.86 -6.18 19.79
N ILE A 211 11.73 -6.35 19.10
CA ILE A 211 11.17 -5.36 18.18
C ILE A 211 10.65 -4.14 18.94
N GLY A 212 9.86 -4.33 20.01
CA GLY A 212 9.31 -3.24 20.82
C GLY A 212 10.37 -2.38 21.54
N ARG A 213 11.53 -2.97 21.88
CA ARG A 213 12.69 -2.22 22.39
C ARG A 213 13.38 -1.38 21.32
N ALA A 214 13.22 -1.73 20.06
CA ALA A 214 13.96 -1.14 18.96
C ALA A 214 13.30 0.14 18.40
N GLN A 215 12.10 0.51 18.88
CA GLN A 215 11.33 1.73 18.59
C GLN A 215 11.49 2.31 17.16
N GLY A 216 10.47 2.10 16.34
CA GLY A 216 10.32 2.66 15.00
C GLY A 216 10.82 1.74 13.88
N ILE A 217 10.78 0.41 14.05
CA ILE A 217 11.38 -0.51 13.07
C ILE A 217 10.31 -1.30 12.31
N ASN A 218 10.42 -1.24 10.98
CA ASN A 218 9.82 -2.26 10.11
C ASN A 218 10.66 -3.54 10.19
N PHE A 219 10.05 -4.65 10.59
CA PHE A 219 10.74 -5.94 10.68
C PHE A 219 10.29 -6.91 9.58
N GLU A 220 11.20 -7.78 9.19
CA GLU A 220 10.93 -8.93 8.32
C GLU A 220 11.48 -10.19 8.98
N LEU A 221 10.59 -11.06 9.47
CA LEU A 221 10.94 -12.36 10.01
C LEU A 221 10.73 -13.41 8.92
N THR A 222 11.80 -14.10 8.53
CA THR A 222 11.72 -15.22 7.60
C THR A 222 12.21 -16.50 8.27
N LEU A 223 11.33 -17.48 8.39
CA LEU A 223 11.67 -18.84 8.78
C LEU A 223 11.59 -19.71 7.54
N SER A 224 12.65 -20.47 7.25
CA SER A 224 12.70 -21.34 6.07
C SER A 224 13.52 -22.58 6.34
N ILE A 225 13.06 -23.70 5.78
CA ILE A 225 13.87 -24.92 5.72
C ILE A 225 15.04 -24.67 4.78
N GLY A 226 16.25 -25.03 5.23
CA GLY A 226 17.47 -24.97 4.44
C GLY A 226 17.52 -26.06 3.36
N GLN A 227 18.69 -26.67 3.16
CA GLN A 227 18.77 -27.85 2.29
C GLN A 227 18.19 -29.07 3.01
N ALA A 228 16.90 -29.31 2.80
CA ALA A 228 16.25 -30.51 3.29
C ALA A 228 15.29 -31.11 2.24
N PRO A 229 14.95 -32.42 2.37
CA PRO A 229 14.04 -33.14 1.48
C PRO A 229 12.71 -32.41 1.26
N LYS A 230 11.98 -32.77 0.20
CA LYS A 230 10.73 -32.08 -0.18
C LYS A 230 9.63 -32.26 0.86
N GLU A 231 9.71 -33.36 1.58
CA GLU A 231 8.76 -33.85 2.57
C GLU A 231 8.96 -33.22 3.96
N GLU A 232 10.09 -32.54 4.19
CA GLU A 232 10.30 -31.81 5.44
C GLU A 232 9.51 -30.51 5.48
N SER A 233 8.96 -30.23 6.66
CA SER A 233 8.15 -29.06 6.99
C SER A 233 8.77 -28.34 8.20
N LEU A 234 8.57 -27.03 8.27
CA LEU A 234 8.61 -26.29 9.54
C LEU A 234 7.57 -26.91 10.48
N ASP A 235 7.83 -26.81 11.78
CA ASP A 235 6.92 -27.31 12.81
C ASP A 235 5.52 -26.73 12.62
N ASN A 236 4.53 -27.60 12.42
CA ASN A 236 3.18 -27.19 12.02
C ASN A 236 2.51 -26.39 13.15
N ASP A 237 2.61 -26.87 14.39
CA ASP A 237 1.99 -26.23 15.55
C ASP A 237 2.52 -24.79 15.74
N THR A 238 3.83 -24.61 15.65
CA THR A 238 4.49 -23.29 15.68
C THR A 238 3.99 -22.37 14.56
N ILE A 239 3.82 -22.89 13.34
CA ILE A 239 3.35 -22.09 12.20
C ILE A 239 1.87 -21.71 12.35
N GLN A 240 1.02 -22.61 12.85
CA GLN A 240 -0.38 -22.30 13.11
C GLN A 240 -0.52 -21.22 14.18
N GLU A 241 0.26 -21.30 15.27
CA GLU A 241 0.25 -20.29 16.34
C GLU A 241 0.64 -18.90 15.82
N ILE A 242 1.64 -18.84 14.92
CA ILE A 242 2.02 -17.61 14.22
C ILE A 242 0.87 -17.10 13.33
N ILE A 243 0.24 -17.96 12.51
CA ILE A 243 -0.87 -17.58 11.62
C ILE A 243 -2.05 -17.03 12.44
N GLU A 244 -2.40 -17.70 13.54
CA GLU A 244 -3.47 -17.26 14.44
C GLU A 244 -3.16 -15.92 15.09
N GLY A 245 -1.91 -15.71 15.54
CA GLY A 245 -1.46 -14.42 16.06
C GLY A 245 -1.67 -13.28 15.07
N PHE A 246 -1.35 -13.49 13.78
CA PHE A 246 -1.58 -12.49 12.73
C PHE A 246 -3.05 -12.29 12.36
N ARG A 247 -3.88 -13.33 12.46
CA ARG A 247 -5.32 -13.20 12.18
C ARG A 247 -6.01 -12.25 13.17
N ASN A 248 -5.57 -12.26 14.42
CA ASN A 248 -6.11 -11.40 15.47
C ASN A 248 -5.68 -9.94 15.35
N ILE A 249 -4.56 -9.65 14.67
CA ILE A 249 -4.13 -8.26 14.35
C ILE A 249 -5.12 -7.56 13.42
N HIS A 250 -5.71 -8.29 12.48
CA HIS A 250 -6.72 -7.76 11.56
C HIS A 250 -8.04 -7.33 12.23
N ILE A 251 -8.22 -7.66 13.52
CA ILE A 251 -9.37 -7.27 14.33
C ILE A 251 -9.02 -6.05 15.22
N LEU A 252 -7.73 -5.75 15.42
CA LEU A 252 -7.24 -4.72 16.35
C LEU A 252 -6.61 -3.48 15.67
N GLU A 253 -6.24 -3.53 14.40
CA GLU A 253 -5.68 -2.35 13.72
C GLU A 253 -6.69 -1.67 12.81
N PRO A 254 -7.12 -0.49 13.26
CA PRO A 254 -6.81 0.69 12.48
C PRO A 254 -6.48 1.94 13.33
N GLU A 255 -6.11 1.77 14.60
CA GLU A 255 -6.02 2.85 15.59
C GLU A 255 -4.71 3.65 15.64
N LEU A 256 -3.65 3.33 14.88
CA LEU A 256 -2.37 4.03 15.06
C LEU A 256 -1.73 4.49 13.75
N PHE A 257 -2.24 5.62 13.26
CA PHE A 257 -1.46 6.54 12.42
C PHE A 257 -1.70 7.97 12.90
N THR A 258 -1.17 8.31 14.07
CA THR A 258 -0.86 9.70 14.42
C THR A 258 0.45 10.07 13.76
N LEU A 259 0.38 10.96 12.77
CA LEU A 259 1.53 11.66 12.20
C LEU A 259 2.39 12.23 13.34
N GLY A 260 3.64 11.81 13.41
CA GLY A 260 4.64 12.43 14.26
C GLY A 260 4.78 13.91 13.87
N ARG A 261 4.16 14.80 14.66
CA ARG A 261 4.53 16.21 14.70
C ARG A 261 5.86 16.30 15.44
N SER A 262 6.92 16.66 14.72
CA SER A 262 8.06 17.29 15.35
C SER A 262 7.65 18.69 15.80
N SER A 263 7.76 18.97 17.10
CA SER A 263 7.63 20.31 17.64
C SER A 263 8.63 20.52 18.78
N GLY A 264 9.67 21.31 18.49
CA GLY A 264 10.48 22.09 19.43
C GLY A 264 11.47 21.30 20.31
N ASN A 265 12.65 21.78 20.67
CA ASN A 265 13.33 23.05 20.41
C ASN A 265 14.76 22.92 20.97
N LEU A 266 15.71 23.67 20.37
CA LEU A 266 16.93 24.24 20.99
C LEU A 266 17.98 23.32 21.62
N ALA A 267 19.14 23.23 20.96
CA ALA A 267 20.40 23.78 21.50
C ALA A 267 21.51 23.78 20.42
N GLU A 268 21.91 24.97 19.98
CA GLU A 268 23.26 25.20 19.44
C GLU A 268 24.27 25.01 20.57
N ILE A 269 25.35 24.25 20.34
CA ILE A 269 26.67 24.51 20.95
C ILE A 269 27.74 24.14 19.91
N HIS A 270 28.63 25.11 19.68
CA HIS A 270 29.81 25.21 18.80
C HIS A 270 30.44 23.96 18.19
#